data_AF-A0A7W0FC56-F1
#
_entry.id   AF-A0A7W0FC56-F1
#
_cell.length_a   1.000
_cell.length_b   1.000
_cell.length_c   1.000
_cell.angle_alpha   90.00
_cell.angle_beta   90.00
_cell.angle_gamma   90.00
#
_symmetry.space_group_name_H-M   'P 1'
#
loop_
_entity.id
_entity.type
_entity.pdbx_description
1 polymer ?
#
loop_
_entity_poly.entity_id
_entity_poly.type
_entity_poly.pdbx_seq_one_letter_code
_entity_poly.pdbx_strand_id
1 'polypeptide(L)'
;FLRANSFVKTLIMKVEGDERKCEIILSRSHPNFLKELFAEEVPEIKEGIVEILKVVRFPGVRSKALVKSLKEHVDPVGTCVGVRGSRIKMIISELGGERIDIVDASKNPAAIVAAALSPARVEASAVKVNKAKGEAVVKIDPAQRGQALGAGGFNIKLVSELTGLEIDLVDAPVAGAPDENLDGKKETGEDAAPERASSDALAAKPAVDDKENE
;
A
#
# COMPACT_ATOMS: atom_id res chain seq x y z
N PHE A 1 23.07 10.20 8.30
CA PHE A 1 24.32 9.43 8.51
C PHE A 1 24.64 9.38 9.98
N LEU A 2 25.07 8.22 10.50
CA LEU A 2 25.60 8.11 11.85
C LEU A 2 26.99 8.77 11.93
N ARG A 3 27.39 9.28 13.09
CA ARG A 3 28.70 9.93 13.30
C ARG A 3 29.45 9.20 14.42
N ALA A 4 30.78 9.28 14.39
CA ALA A 4 31.57 8.86 15.54
C ALA A 4 31.17 9.68 16.77
N ASN A 5 31.16 9.04 17.95
CA ASN A 5 30.82 9.64 19.24
C ASN A 5 29.38 10.20 19.37
N SER A 6 28.43 9.79 18.51
CA SER A 6 27.00 10.05 18.73
C SER A 6 26.29 8.87 19.39
N PHE A 7 25.41 9.13 20.37
CA PHE A 7 24.46 8.13 20.87
C PHE A 7 23.42 7.79 19.79
N VAL A 8 23.08 6.50 19.68
CA VAL A 8 22.15 5.97 18.67
C VAL A 8 21.37 4.81 19.31
N LYS A 9 20.03 4.84 19.25
CA LYS A 9 19.22 3.69 19.69
C LYS A 9 19.24 2.60 18.61
N THR A 10 19.23 1.32 19.01
CA THR A 10 19.20 0.20 18.06
C THR A 10 18.38 -0.96 18.64
N LEU A 11 17.81 -1.78 17.77
CA LEU A 11 17.26 -3.09 18.13
C LEU A 11 18.37 -4.13 18.06
N ILE A 12 18.55 -4.91 19.12
CA ILE A 12 19.38 -6.13 19.07
C ILE A 12 18.63 -7.18 18.27
N MET A 13 19.17 -7.57 17.11
CA MET A 13 18.59 -8.61 16.26
C MET A 13 19.03 -10.00 16.67
N LYS A 14 20.31 -10.13 17.04
CA LYS A 14 20.93 -11.41 17.40
C LYS A 14 22.18 -11.18 18.24
N VAL A 15 22.48 -12.13 19.10
CA VAL A 15 23.77 -12.26 19.77
C VAL A 15 24.35 -13.60 19.34
N GLU A 16 25.56 -13.60 18.81
CA GLU A 16 26.28 -14.79 18.32
C GLU A 16 27.64 -14.91 19.00
N GLY A 17 28.16 -16.13 19.11
CA GLY A 17 29.52 -16.40 19.59
C GLY A 17 29.57 -17.18 20.90
N ASP A 18 30.73 -17.08 21.56
CA ASP A 18 31.08 -17.82 22.78
C ASP A 18 31.68 -16.89 23.86
N GLU A 19 32.17 -17.47 24.95
CA GLU A 19 32.81 -16.73 26.06
C GLU A 19 34.08 -15.95 25.65
N ARG A 20 34.68 -16.25 24.50
CA ARG A 20 35.92 -15.62 24.00
C ARG A 20 35.64 -14.54 22.97
N LYS A 21 34.59 -14.69 22.16
CA LYS A 21 34.18 -13.72 21.15
C LYS A 21 32.66 -13.70 21.02
N CYS A 22 32.06 -12.57 21.40
CA CYS A 22 30.64 -12.29 21.25
C CYS A 22 30.43 -11.18 20.20
N GLU A 23 29.54 -11.43 19.24
CA GLU A 23 29.12 -10.47 18.22
C GLU A 23 27.64 -10.13 18.39
N ILE A 24 27.33 -8.84 18.47
CA ILE A 24 25.96 -8.34 18.64
C ILE A 24 25.51 -7.69 17.34
N ILE A 25 24.55 -8.33 16.67
CA ILE A 25 23.97 -7.83 15.42
C ILE A 25 22.84 -6.84 15.77
N LEU A 26 22.98 -5.61 15.29
CA LEU A 26 22.06 -4.50 15.56
C LEU A 26 21.29 -4.10 14.30
N SER A 27 20.06 -3.61 14.47
CA SER A 27 19.26 -3.03 13.37
C SER A 27 18.50 -1.78 13.78
N ARG A 28 18.33 -0.88 12.82
CA ARG A 28 17.40 0.27 12.88
C ARG A 28 16.35 0.23 11.76
N SER A 29 16.54 -0.64 10.76
CA SER A 29 15.63 -0.86 9.63
C SER A 29 14.50 -1.82 9.98
N HIS A 30 14.68 -2.70 10.95
CA HIS A 30 13.69 -3.72 11.31
C HIS A 30 12.36 -3.10 11.80
N PRO A 31 11.18 -3.63 11.42
CA PRO A 31 9.88 -3.11 11.88
C PRO A 31 9.74 -3.01 13.40
N ASN A 32 10.26 -3.98 14.15
CA ASN A 32 10.17 -3.96 15.62
C ASN A 32 10.91 -2.77 16.25
N PHE A 33 11.94 -2.19 15.61
CA PHE A 33 12.61 -1.01 16.16
C PHE A 33 11.64 0.16 16.33
N LEU A 34 10.69 0.36 15.40
CA LEU A 34 9.64 1.36 15.55
C LEU A 34 8.61 0.95 16.62
N LYS A 35 8.31 -0.35 16.81
CA LYS A 35 7.46 -0.81 17.91
C LYS A 35 8.08 -0.49 19.28
N GLU A 36 9.37 -0.76 19.46
CA GLU A 36 10.09 -0.43 20.72
C GLU A 36 10.12 1.08 20.98
N LEU A 37 10.41 1.90 19.96
CA LEU A 37 10.38 3.37 20.11
C LEU A 37 8.99 3.89 20.50
N PHE A 38 7.92 3.32 19.97
CA PHE A 38 6.56 3.63 20.42
C PHE A 38 6.31 3.20 21.87
N ALA A 39 6.78 2.02 22.29
CA ALA A 39 6.63 1.56 23.67
C ALA A 39 7.47 2.35 24.68
N GLU A 40 8.59 2.95 24.25
CA GLU A 40 9.39 3.85 25.08
C GLU A 40 8.74 5.23 25.25
N GLU A 41 8.16 5.77 24.17
CA GLU A 41 7.62 7.13 24.09
C GLU A 41 6.13 7.24 24.53
N VAL A 42 5.36 6.16 24.43
CA VAL A 42 3.92 6.14 24.70
C VAL A 42 3.64 5.18 25.88
N PRO A 43 3.48 5.70 27.12
CA PRO A 43 3.16 4.91 28.30
C PRO A 43 1.97 3.96 28.11
N GLU A 44 0.94 4.42 27.41
CA GLU A 44 -0.28 3.67 27.14
C GLU A 44 -0.03 2.43 26.26
N ILE A 45 1.04 2.41 25.44
CA ILE A 45 1.48 1.22 24.71
C ILE A 45 2.24 0.28 25.62
N LYS A 46 3.13 0.82 26.46
CA LYS A 46 3.90 0.06 27.45
C LYS A 46 3.01 -0.64 28.49
N GLU A 47 1.91 -0.01 28.86
CA GLU A 47 0.87 -0.54 29.76
C GLU A 47 -0.12 -1.48 29.06
N GLY A 48 -0.01 -1.68 27.74
CA GLY A 48 -0.92 -2.52 26.95
C GLY A 48 -2.33 -1.95 26.80
N ILE A 49 -2.55 -0.66 27.06
CA ILE A 49 -3.84 0.02 26.82
C ILE A 49 -4.05 0.26 25.32
N VAL A 50 -2.97 0.57 24.59
CA VAL A 50 -2.95 0.71 23.13
C VAL A 50 -2.01 -0.34 22.55
N GLU A 51 -2.50 -1.14 21.61
CA GLU A 51 -1.76 -2.21 20.96
C GLU A 51 -1.32 -1.80 19.55
N ILE A 52 -0.07 -2.07 19.18
CA ILE A 52 0.43 -1.91 17.80
C ILE A 52 0.32 -3.24 17.05
N LEU A 53 -0.85 -3.46 16.42
CA LEU A 53 -1.17 -4.67 15.67
C LEU A 53 -0.14 -4.93 14.56
N LYS A 54 0.15 -3.92 13.73
CA LYS A 54 1.07 -4.06 12.59
C LYS A 54 1.91 -2.81 12.37
N VAL A 55 3.15 -3.00 11.95
CA VAL A 55 4.05 -1.94 11.49
C VAL A 55 4.66 -2.41 10.18
N VAL A 56 4.58 -1.55 9.17
CA VAL A 56 5.21 -1.75 7.86
C VAL A 56 6.06 -0.52 7.54
N ARG A 57 7.26 -0.74 6.99
CA ARG A 57 8.28 0.31 6.88
C ARG A 57 8.98 0.26 5.54
N PHE A 58 9.19 1.44 4.96
CA PHE A 58 10.29 1.71 4.05
C PHE A 58 11.31 2.58 4.82
N PRO A 59 12.32 1.95 5.46
CA PRO A 59 13.14 2.61 6.47
C PRO A 59 13.85 3.87 5.96
N GLY A 60 13.85 4.92 6.79
CA GLY A 60 14.39 6.24 6.47
C GLY A 60 13.49 7.11 5.57
N VAL A 61 12.37 6.60 5.05
CA VAL A 61 11.46 7.37 4.17
C VAL A 61 10.04 7.44 4.74
N ARG A 62 9.37 6.29 4.90
CA ARG A 62 7.98 6.25 5.35
C ARG A 62 7.60 4.93 6.00
N SER A 63 6.78 4.99 7.03
CA SER A 63 6.22 3.84 7.72
C SER A 63 4.75 4.06 8.03
N LYS A 64 3.99 2.96 8.15
CA LYS A 64 2.60 2.97 8.61
C LYS A 64 2.44 2.01 9.79
N ALA A 65 1.76 2.49 10.84
CA ALA A 65 1.46 1.72 12.03
C ALA A 65 -0.06 1.56 12.19
N LEU A 66 -0.53 0.33 12.35
CA LEU A 66 -1.92 -0.01 12.63
C LEU A 66 -2.05 -0.23 14.13
N VAL A 67 -2.82 0.63 14.80
CA VAL A 67 -2.98 0.67 16.26
C VAL A 67 -4.43 0.44 16.67
N LYS A 68 -4.64 -0.10 17.87
CA LYS A 68 -5.96 -0.33 18.44
C LYS A 68 -5.94 0.01 19.93
N SER A 69 -6.99 0.64 20.45
CA SER A 69 -7.17 0.76 21.90
C SER A 69 -7.92 -0.45 22.45
N LEU A 70 -7.51 -0.92 23.63
CA LEU A 70 -8.24 -1.91 24.43
C LEU A 70 -9.22 -1.26 25.43
N LYS A 71 -9.24 0.09 25.51
CA LYS A 71 -10.17 0.86 26.36
C LYS A 71 -10.96 1.87 25.51
N GLU A 72 -12.29 1.83 25.59
CA GLU A 72 -13.19 2.66 24.75
C GLU A 72 -12.96 4.18 24.89
N HIS A 73 -12.48 4.64 26.05
CA HIS A 73 -12.24 6.06 26.33
C HIS A 73 -10.82 6.54 25.98
N VAL A 74 -10.02 5.72 25.30
CA VAL A 74 -8.65 6.07 24.88
C VAL A 74 -8.56 6.04 23.36
N ASP A 75 -8.29 7.21 22.75
CA ASP A 75 -8.01 7.33 21.31
C ASP A 75 -6.59 6.81 21.02
N PRO A 76 -6.43 5.69 20.30
CA PRO A 76 -5.11 5.13 20.04
C PRO A 76 -4.26 6.03 19.14
N VAL A 77 -4.86 6.86 18.26
CA VAL A 77 -4.10 7.75 17.38
C VAL A 77 -3.62 8.98 18.14
N GLY A 78 -4.53 9.69 18.82
CA GLY A 78 -4.21 10.86 19.63
C GLY A 78 -3.18 10.57 20.72
N THR A 79 -3.28 9.42 21.39
CA THR A 79 -2.31 8.96 22.39
C THR A 79 -0.91 8.73 21.79
N CYS A 80 -0.81 8.12 20.60
CA CYS A 80 0.48 7.93 19.93
C CYS A 80 1.09 9.23 19.38
N VAL A 81 0.23 10.16 18.91
CA VAL A 81 0.65 11.45 18.37
C VAL A 81 1.12 12.39 19.49
N GLY A 82 0.39 12.44 20.60
CA GLY A 82 0.63 13.37 21.70
C GLY A 82 0.26 14.82 21.39
N VAL A 83 0.37 15.70 22.39
CA VAL A 83 -0.03 17.11 22.27
C VAL A 83 0.75 17.80 21.14
N ARG A 84 0.04 18.26 20.10
CA ARG A 84 0.62 18.87 18.88
C ARG A 84 1.68 17.99 18.20
N GLY A 85 1.57 16.67 18.33
CA GLY A 85 2.50 15.71 17.73
C GLY A 85 3.82 15.55 18.48
N SER A 86 3.92 15.93 19.76
CA SER A 86 5.18 15.88 20.51
C SER A 86 5.84 14.50 20.51
N ARG A 87 5.08 13.46 20.90
CA ARG A 87 5.54 12.06 20.99
C ARG A 87 6.01 11.56 19.63
N ILE A 88 5.13 11.63 18.62
CA ILE A 88 5.47 11.13 17.27
C ILE A 88 6.64 11.88 16.63
N LYS A 89 6.82 13.18 16.90
CA LYS A 89 7.98 13.95 16.41
C LYS A 89 9.30 13.47 17.00
N MET A 90 9.33 13.02 18.26
CA MET A 90 10.54 12.46 18.86
C MET A 90 10.91 11.11 18.22
N ILE A 91 9.91 10.26 17.94
CA ILE A 91 10.13 8.99 17.20
C ILE A 91 10.61 9.26 15.76
N ILE A 92 10.00 10.21 15.04
CA ILE A 92 10.44 10.63 13.68
C ILE A 92 11.89 11.14 13.73
N SER A 93 12.23 11.93 14.74
CA SER A 93 13.59 12.47 14.93
C SER A 93 14.60 11.36 15.19
N GLU A 94 14.29 10.40 16.08
CA GLU A 94 15.14 9.24 16.35
C GLU A 94 15.32 8.39 15.08
N LEU A 95 14.29 8.23 14.24
CA LEU A 95 14.40 7.54 12.95
C LEU A 95 15.08 8.36 11.83
N GLY A 96 15.54 9.57 12.12
CA GLY A 96 16.28 10.40 11.16
C GLY A 96 15.40 11.07 10.09
N GLY A 97 14.13 11.34 10.41
CA GLY A 97 13.18 12.03 9.52
C GLY A 97 12.22 11.12 8.75
N GLU A 98 12.21 9.81 9.04
CA GLU A 98 11.24 8.87 8.49
C GLU A 98 9.80 9.30 8.83
N ARG A 99 8.94 9.49 7.82
CA ARG A 99 7.54 9.89 8.07
C ARG A 99 6.72 8.70 8.57
N ILE A 100 5.92 8.90 9.62
CA ILE A 100 5.09 7.84 10.20
C ILE A 100 3.62 8.25 10.08
N ASP A 101 2.81 7.40 9.44
CA ASP A 101 1.35 7.51 9.47
C ASP A 101 0.79 6.50 10.47
N ILE A 102 -0.18 6.91 11.30
CA ILE A 102 -0.82 6.05 12.30
C ILE A 102 -2.28 5.86 11.93
N VAL A 103 -2.72 4.60 11.87
CA VAL A 103 -4.05 4.19 11.41
C VAL A 103 -4.76 3.44 12.54
N ASP A 104 -5.98 3.87 12.85
CA ASP A 104 -6.84 3.21 13.83
C ASP A 104 -7.52 1.96 13.24
N ALA A 105 -7.31 0.82 13.88
CA ALA A 105 -7.85 -0.49 13.52
C ALA A 105 -9.27 -0.76 14.04
N SER A 106 -9.85 0.13 14.86
CA SER A 106 -11.23 -0.01 15.35
C SER A 106 -12.28 0.12 14.23
N LYS A 107 -11.88 0.68 13.08
CA LYS A 107 -12.74 1.06 11.96
C LYS A 107 -13.04 -0.12 11.05
N ASN A 108 -14.07 0.02 10.21
CA ASN A 108 -14.35 -0.97 9.17
C ASN A 108 -13.20 -1.03 8.12
N PRO A 109 -13.05 -2.14 7.36
CA PRO A 109 -11.91 -2.31 6.44
C PRO A 109 -11.77 -1.21 5.38
N ALA A 110 -12.89 -0.70 4.85
CA ALA A 110 -12.89 0.37 3.85
C ALA A 110 -12.32 1.67 4.44
N ALA A 111 -12.70 2.01 5.69
CA ALA A 111 -12.17 3.15 6.42
C ALA A 111 -10.69 2.97 6.84
N ILE A 112 -10.24 1.74 7.13
CA ILE A 112 -8.81 1.46 7.37
C ILE A 112 -7.99 1.71 6.10
N VAL A 113 -8.42 1.18 4.95
CA VAL A 113 -7.75 1.41 3.65
C VAL A 113 -7.72 2.91 3.30
N ALA A 114 -8.86 3.59 3.40
CA ALA A 114 -8.97 5.03 3.11
C ALA A 114 -8.04 5.86 4.01
N ALA A 115 -7.99 5.59 5.32
CA ALA A 115 -7.09 6.27 6.24
C ALA A 115 -5.61 5.94 5.99
N ALA A 116 -5.31 4.70 5.62
CA ALA A 116 -3.95 4.26 5.33
C ALA A 116 -3.37 4.93 4.06
N LEU A 117 -4.21 5.30 3.09
CA LEU A 117 -3.79 6.00 1.86
C LEU A 117 -3.30 7.44 2.07
N SER A 118 -3.47 8.00 3.27
CA SER A 118 -2.86 9.27 3.69
C SER A 118 -1.39 9.37 3.21
N PRO A 119 -1.01 10.45 2.50
CA PRO A 119 -1.60 11.78 2.52
C PRO A 119 -2.76 12.00 1.52
N ALA A 120 -3.04 11.05 0.63
CA ALA A 120 -4.14 11.16 -0.31
C ALA A 120 -5.49 11.21 0.42
N ARG A 121 -6.35 12.14 0.02
CA ARG A 121 -7.70 12.28 0.58
C ARG A 121 -8.65 11.33 -0.14
N VAL A 122 -9.00 10.24 0.54
CA VAL A 122 -9.92 9.21 0.05
C VAL A 122 -11.02 9.04 1.09
N GLU A 123 -12.28 9.06 0.64
CA GLU A 123 -13.41 8.75 1.51
C GLU A 123 -13.60 7.23 1.63
N ALA A 124 -14.05 6.77 2.80
CA ALA A 124 -14.36 5.34 3.00
C ALA A 124 -15.49 4.84 2.08
N SER A 125 -16.38 5.73 1.65
CA SER A 125 -17.44 5.50 0.65
C SER A 125 -16.89 5.11 -0.73
N ALA A 126 -15.68 5.56 -1.07
CA ALA A 126 -15.03 5.33 -2.34
C ALA A 126 -14.25 4.01 -2.40
N VAL A 127 -14.14 3.28 -1.28
CA VAL A 127 -13.39 2.02 -1.16
C VAL A 127 -14.33 0.82 -1.15
N LYS A 128 -14.18 -0.08 -2.11
CA LYS A 128 -14.87 -1.39 -2.16
C LYS A 128 -13.89 -2.51 -1.81
N VAL A 129 -14.05 -3.10 -0.62
CA VAL A 129 -13.20 -4.22 -0.15
C VAL A 129 -13.84 -5.57 -0.48
N ASN A 130 -13.14 -6.41 -1.22
CA ASN A 130 -13.50 -7.80 -1.48
C ASN A 130 -12.62 -8.75 -0.64
N LYS A 131 -13.10 -9.08 0.56
CA LYS A 131 -12.39 -9.98 1.49
C LYS A 131 -12.16 -11.39 0.93
N ALA A 132 -13.01 -11.88 0.03
CA ALA A 132 -12.89 -13.24 -0.52
C ALA A 132 -11.73 -13.35 -1.54
N LYS A 133 -11.40 -12.25 -2.22
CA LYS A 133 -10.24 -12.17 -3.13
C LYS A 133 -8.97 -11.58 -2.49
N GLY A 134 -9.10 -10.91 -1.34
CA GLY A 134 -8.00 -10.14 -0.74
C GLY A 134 -7.73 -8.83 -1.48
N GLU A 135 -8.75 -8.24 -2.11
CA GLU A 135 -8.62 -7.05 -2.96
C GLU A 135 -9.39 -5.85 -2.36
N ALA A 136 -8.94 -4.63 -2.63
CA ALA A 136 -9.71 -3.41 -2.43
C ALA A 136 -9.58 -2.48 -3.64
N VAL A 137 -10.73 -2.16 -4.26
CA VAL A 137 -10.82 -1.19 -5.35
C VAL A 137 -11.17 0.18 -4.76
N VAL A 138 -10.34 1.17 -5.06
CA VAL A 138 -10.46 2.54 -4.54
C VAL A 138 -10.77 3.47 -5.70
N LYS A 139 -11.92 4.13 -5.66
CA LYS A 139 -12.22 5.25 -6.55
C LYS A 139 -11.49 6.49 -6.05
N ILE A 140 -10.72 7.16 -6.90
CA ILE A 140 -9.90 8.30 -6.51
C ILE A 140 -9.98 9.44 -7.52
N ASP A 141 -9.97 10.68 -7.03
CA ASP A 141 -9.79 11.86 -7.87
C ASP A 141 -8.41 11.79 -8.57
N PRO A 142 -8.31 11.99 -9.90
CA PRO A 142 -7.03 12.06 -10.61
C PRO A 142 -5.98 12.98 -9.95
N ALA A 143 -6.39 14.08 -9.33
CA ALA A 143 -5.51 14.99 -8.58
C ALA A 143 -4.94 14.37 -7.29
N GLN A 144 -5.61 13.39 -6.69
CA GLN A 144 -5.14 12.63 -5.53
C GLN A 144 -4.35 11.37 -5.91
N ARG A 145 -4.51 10.84 -7.14
CA ARG A 145 -3.85 9.61 -7.62
C ARG A 145 -2.33 9.60 -7.40
N GLY A 146 -1.65 10.70 -7.72
CA GLY A 146 -0.19 10.82 -7.53
C GLY A 146 0.24 10.75 -6.06
N GLN A 147 -0.58 11.26 -5.14
CA GLN A 147 -0.33 11.16 -3.69
C GLN A 147 -0.60 9.75 -3.17
N ALA A 148 -1.60 9.05 -3.73
CA ALA A 148 -1.96 7.70 -3.36
C ALA A 148 -0.89 6.69 -3.77
N LEU A 149 -0.35 6.77 -4.99
CA LEU A 149 0.86 6.03 -5.40
C LEU A 149 2.05 6.36 -4.47
N GLY A 150 2.31 7.67 -4.32
CA GLY A 150 3.53 8.17 -3.72
C GLY A 150 4.75 7.99 -4.64
N ALA A 151 5.82 8.72 -4.35
CA ALA A 151 7.09 8.57 -5.07
C ALA A 151 7.59 7.11 -4.95
N GLY A 152 7.94 6.49 -6.08
CA GLY A 152 8.38 5.09 -6.14
C GLY A 152 7.30 4.04 -5.84
N GLY A 153 6.01 4.42 -5.77
CA GLY A 153 4.92 3.49 -5.44
C GLY A 153 4.89 3.02 -3.99
N PHE A 154 5.75 3.59 -3.12
CA PHE A 154 5.89 3.13 -1.74
C PHE A 154 4.62 3.29 -0.91
N ASN A 155 3.75 4.26 -1.21
CA ASN A 155 2.55 4.48 -0.41
C ASN A 155 1.53 3.36 -0.62
N ILE A 156 1.23 2.97 -1.87
CA ILE A 156 0.40 1.79 -2.17
C ILE A 156 1.00 0.55 -1.51
N LYS A 157 2.30 0.27 -1.73
CA LYS A 157 2.94 -0.92 -1.16
C LYS A 157 2.81 -0.99 0.38
N LEU A 158 3.01 0.14 1.07
CA LEU A 158 2.81 0.21 2.52
C LEU A 158 1.32 0.02 2.91
N VAL A 159 0.35 0.50 2.12
CA VAL A 159 -1.08 0.22 2.39
C VAL A 159 -1.42 -1.25 2.17
N SER A 160 -0.96 -1.86 1.07
CA SER A 160 -1.17 -3.27 0.79
C SER A 160 -0.58 -4.15 1.89
N GLU A 161 0.68 -3.91 2.27
CA GLU A 161 1.33 -4.62 3.36
C GLU A 161 0.64 -4.37 4.71
N LEU A 162 0.18 -3.14 5.01
CA LEU A 162 -0.50 -2.84 6.29
C LEU A 162 -1.84 -3.56 6.41
N THR A 163 -2.63 -3.55 5.33
CA THR A 163 -4.01 -4.06 5.33
C THR A 163 -4.11 -5.55 4.99
N GLY A 164 -3.10 -6.11 4.32
CA GLY A 164 -3.15 -7.46 3.77
C GLY A 164 -4.07 -7.58 2.56
N LEU A 165 -4.25 -6.49 1.80
CA LEU A 165 -5.11 -6.42 0.63
C LEU A 165 -4.33 -5.89 -0.57
N GLU A 166 -4.58 -6.43 -1.76
CA GLU A 166 -4.13 -5.80 -3.01
C GLU A 166 -4.99 -4.56 -3.29
N ILE A 167 -4.35 -3.42 -3.55
CA ILE A 167 -5.00 -2.12 -3.67
C ILE A 167 -4.99 -1.67 -5.13
N ASP A 168 -6.17 -1.62 -5.75
CA ASP A 168 -6.36 -1.09 -7.10
C ASP A 168 -6.91 0.34 -7.04
N LEU A 169 -6.39 1.23 -7.88
CA LEU A 169 -6.78 2.64 -7.95
C LEU A 169 -7.45 2.94 -9.29
N VAL A 170 -8.77 3.11 -9.24
CA VAL A 170 -9.61 3.47 -10.39
C VAL A 170 -9.94 4.96 -10.30
N ASP A 171 -9.78 5.68 -11.40
CA ASP A 171 -10.09 7.11 -11.42
C ASP A 171 -11.61 7.33 -11.31
N ALA A 172 -12.02 8.30 -10.49
CA ALA A 172 -13.42 8.69 -10.36
C ALA A 172 -13.91 9.34 -11.65
N PRO A 173 -15.16 9.09 -12.09
CA PRO A 173 -15.70 9.73 -13.28
C PRO A 173 -15.70 11.25 -13.10
N VAL A 174 -15.18 11.98 -14.08
CA VAL A 174 -15.12 13.43 -14.07
C VAL A 174 -16.56 13.97 -14.13
N ALA A 175 -16.96 14.76 -13.13
CA ALA A 175 -18.28 15.38 -13.09
C ALA A 175 -18.46 16.31 -14.30
N GLY A 176 -19.20 15.84 -15.31
CA GLY A 176 -19.40 16.55 -16.58
C GLY A 176 -19.04 15.76 -17.85
N ALA A 177 -18.43 14.58 -17.74
CA ALA A 177 -18.26 13.68 -18.88
C ALA A 177 -19.55 12.84 -19.11
N PRO A 178 -20.05 12.70 -20.35
CA PRO A 178 -21.09 11.71 -20.67
C PRO A 178 -20.54 10.29 -20.47
N ASP A 179 -21.38 9.39 -19.97
CA ASP A 179 -21.02 8.04 -19.53
C ASP A 179 -20.93 7.06 -20.74
N GLU A 180 -19.98 7.31 -21.64
CA GLU A 180 -19.65 6.41 -22.74
C GLU A 180 -18.54 5.43 -22.35
N ASN A 181 -18.91 4.28 -21.78
CA ASN A 181 -18.45 2.92 -22.15
C ASN A 181 -18.82 1.87 -21.08
N LEU A 182 -20.09 1.44 -21.08
CA LEU A 182 -20.51 0.17 -20.45
C LEU A 182 -21.61 -0.52 -21.26
N ASP A 183 -21.32 -0.90 -22.51
CA ASP A 183 -22.07 -2.00 -23.14
C ASP A 183 -21.16 -2.82 -24.07
N GLY A 184 -20.60 -3.88 -23.50
CA GLY A 184 -19.54 -4.69 -24.11
C GLY A 184 -19.74 -6.19 -23.88
N LYS A 185 -20.93 -6.72 -24.20
CA LYS A 185 -21.15 -8.06 -24.79
C LYS A 185 -22.64 -8.42 -24.87
N LYS A 186 -23.14 -8.54 -26.11
CA LYS A 186 -24.18 -9.52 -26.47
C LYS A 186 -23.73 -10.30 -27.70
N GLU A 187 -23.15 -11.46 -27.45
CA GLU A 187 -23.12 -12.54 -28.43
C GLU A 187 -24.49 -13.23 -28.42
N THR A 188 -25.23 -13.09 -29.52
CA THR A 188 -26.27 -14.04 -29.93
C THR A 188 -26.22 -14.09 -31.44
N GLY A 189 -25.67 -15.16 -32.00
CA GLY A 189 -25.80 -15.45 -33.43
C GLY A 189 -27.09 -16.20 -33.69
N GLU A 190 -27.67 -16.00 -34.88
CA GLU A 190 -28.42 -17.04 -35.58
C GLU A 190 -28.47 -16.74 -37.08
N ASP A 191 -28.56 -17.81 -37.85
CA ASP A 191 -28.27 -17.94 -39.28
C ASP A 191 -29.06 -17.02 -40.24
N ALA A 192 -28.39 -16.65 -41.34
CA ALA A 192 -29.04 -16.34 -42.61
C ALA A 192 -28.24 -16.98 -43.77
N ALA A 193 -28.79 -18.06 -44.33
CA ALA A 193 -28.27 -18.77 -45.50
C ALA A 193 -28.92 -18.23 -46.81
N PRO A 194 -28.62 -18.73 -48.04
CA PRO A 194 -27.97 -17.88 -49.04
C PRO A 194 -28.70 -17.76 -50.39
N GLU A 195 -28.38 -16.73 -51.19
CA GLU A 195 -28.71 -16.68 -52.63
C GLU A 195 -27.51 -16.31 -53.52
N ARG A 196 -27.65 -16.53 -54.84
CA ARG A 196 -26.57 -16.88 -55.79
C ARG A 196 -26.39 -15.88 -56.95
N ALA A 197 -25.17 -15.87 -57.52
CA ALA A 197 -24.78 -15.39 -58.88
C ALA A 197 -24.93 -13.86 -59.13
N SER A 198 -24.17 -13.18 -60.02
CA SER A 198 -23.01 -13.46 -60.90
C SER A 198 -22.12 -12.18 -60.97
N SER A 199 -21.01 -12.03 -61.70
CA SER A 199 -20.29 -12.81 -62.75
C SER A 199 -18.76 -12.57 -62.63
N ASP A 200 -17.99 -12.94 -63.67
CA ASP A 200 -16.67 -12.44 -64.14
C ASP A 200 -15.50 -12.28 -63.13
N ALA A 201 -14.33 -12.95 -63.18
CA ALA A 201 -13.47 -13.59 -64.20
C ALA A 201 -12.11 -12.86 -64.36
N LEU A 202 -11.06 -13.67 -64.56
CA LEU A 202 -9.60 -13.39 -64.64
C LEU A 202 -8.87 -13.38 -63.27
N ALA A 203 -8.15 -14.41 -62.83
CA ALA A 203 -7.10 -15.26 -63.44
C ALA A 203 -5.68 -14.64 -63.47
N ALA A 204 -4.86 -14.99 -62.47
CA ALA A 204 -3.41 -15.17 -62.58
C ALA A 204 -2.90 -16.07 -61.45
N LYS A 205 -1.98 -17.00 -61.75
CA LYS A 205 -1.34 -17.90 -60.76
C LYS A 205 -0.09 -17.24 -60.16
N PRO A 206 0.29 -17.50 -58.91
CA PRO A 206 1.69 -17.42 -58.51
C PRO A 206 2.43 -18.64 -59.07
N ALA A 207 3.62 -18.42 -59.64
CA ALA A 207 4.56 -19.50 -59.95
C ALA A 207 5.36 -19.85 -58.68
N VAL A 208 5.53 -21.14 -58.44
CA VAL A 208 6.57 -21.68 -57.56
C VAL A 208 7.82 -21.84 -58.41
N ASP A 209 8.99 -21.51 -57.87
CA ASP A 209 10.24 -22.12 -58.34
C ASP A 209 11.24 -22.24 -57.17
N ASP A 210 12.02 -23.32 -57.22
CA ASP A 210 12.82 -23.87 -56.10
C ASP A 210 14.27 -23.33 -56.02
N LYS A 211 14.98 -23.86 -55.01
CA LYS A 211 16.46 -23.99 -54.81
C LYS A 211 17.08 -22.96 -53.85
N GLU A 212 17.66 -23.41 -52.74
CA GLU A 212 18.90 -24.19 -52.59
C GLU A 212 20.14 -23.46 -53.15
N ASN A 213 20.95 -22.87 -52.27
CA ASN A 213 22.28 -23.42 -51.98
C ASN A 213 22.92 -22.78 -50.72
N GLU A 214 23.69 -23.61 -50.00
CA GLU A 214 24.82 -23.33 -49.07
C GLU A 214 24.73 -22.15 -48.07
#